data_AF-A0A4Y2WU77-F1
#
_entry.id   AF-A0A4Y2WU77-F1
#
_cell.length_a   1.000
_cell.length_b   1.000
_cell.length_c   1.000
_cell.angle_alpha   90.00
_cell.angle_beta   90.00
_cell.angle_gamma   90.00
#
_symmetry.space_group_name_H-M   'P 1'
#
loop_
_entity.id
_entity.type
_entity.pdbx_description
1 polymer ?
#
loop_
_entity_poly.entity_id
_entity_poly.type
_entity_poly.pdbx_seq_one_letter_code
_entity_poly.pdbx_strand_id
1 'polypeptide(L)'
;MKLSELLDDLIKRKVFGCVTSYIYVIEFQKRGLPHCHILLTLDSSSKIRTKDGMDKFVGAELPNINVNRRLFGIVTKCMVHGPCGIIIPNAPCMKNGECSKQFPKALREETEENVNGYPVYKRRCIEPVRVGKHCIDNRWIVPYNPWLSKKYNAHINVEVCASVKRVKYLYKYVYKGHDAASITLKNDDSVNHDEILNFLDGRYVSAPEAMWRLSEFIMSDKSHTVIRFAVNLPEQQTIFFKEGQENEAVERASIKDTTLTAWFKLNLIDEEAHEYYYADIPQYYVFDKPSTKWQKR
;
A
#
# COMPACT_ATOMS: atom_id res chain seq x y z
N MET A 1 -13.97 9.93 14.33
CA MET A 1 -14.13 8.99 13.19
C MET A 1 -13.37 7.69 13.49
N LYS A 2 -13.88 6.50 13.13
CA LYS A 2 -13.23 5.21 13.44
C LYS A 2 -11.77 5.11 13.00
N LEU A 3 -11.42 5.74 11.88
CA LEU A 3 -10.06 5.78 11.35
C LEU A 3 -9.08 6.50 12.27
N SER A 4 -9.45 7.65 12.85
CA SER A 4 -8.57 8.38 13.76
C SER A 4 -8.26 7.57 15.03
N GLU A 5 -9.26 6.90 15.61
CA GLU A 5 -9.03 6.02 16.75
C GLU A 5 -8.20 4.78 16.35
N LEU A 6 -8.35 4.27 15.12
CA LEU A 6 -7.51 3.19 14.59
C LEU A 6 -6.05 3.64 14.45
N LEU A 7 -5.79 4.84 13.93
CA LEU A 7 -4.45 5.39 13.86
C LEU A 7 -3.85 5.58 15.25
N ASP A 8 -4.62 6.07 16.22
CA ASP A 8 -4.16 6.20 17.60
C ASP A 8 -3.82 4.84 18.22
N ASP A 9 -4.61 3.80 17.97
CA ASP A 9 -4.30 2.44 18.40
C ASP A 9 -3.01 1.90 17.80
N LEU A 10 -2.84 2.07 16.49
CA LEU A 10 -1.69 1.55 15.76
C LEU A 10 -0.41 2.29 16.13
N ILE A 11 -0.46 3.62 16.22
CA ILE A 11 0.72 4.48 16.33
C ILE A 11 1.01 4.85 17.79
N LYS A 12 0.00 5.33 18.54
CA LYS A 12 0.19 5.83 19.91
C LYS A 12 0.13 4.70 20.93
N ARG A 13 -0.85 3.79 20.80
CA ARG A 13 -1.03 2.65 21.72
C ARG A 13 -0.21 1.42 21.33
N LYS A 14 0.50 1.48 20.20
CA LYS A 14 1.51 0.50 19.79
C LYS A 14 0.97 -0.93 19.75
N VAL A 15 -0.23 -1.12 19.20
CA VAL A 15 -0.89 -2.45 19.11
C VAL A 15 0.01 -3.51 18.48
N PHE A 16 0.84 -3.12 17.50
CA PHE A 16 1.81 -4.00 16.85
C PHE A 16 3.26 -3.75 17.30
N GLY A 17 3.47 -2.91 18.31
CA GLY A 17 4.77 -2.39 18.71
C GLY A 17 5.03 -0.97 18.22
N CYS A 18 6.29 -0.52 18.33
CA CYS A 18 6.68 0.84 18.02
C CYS A 18 6.72 1.09 16.50
N VAL A 19 5.94 2.07 16.04
CA VAL A 19 5.87 2.46 14.63
C VAL A 19 6.89 3.57 14.37
N THR A 20 7.85 3.33 13.46
CA THR A 20 8.83 4.33 13.01
C THR A 20 8.31 5.18 11.88
N SER A 21 7.50 4.61 10.99
CA SER A 21 6.81 5.37 9.95
C SER A 21 5.49 4.73 9.59
N TYR A 22 4.54 5.57 9.21
CA TYR A 22 3.27 5.17 8.63
C TYR A 22 2.97 5.97 7.37
N ILE A 23 2.16 5.37 6.51
CA ILE A 23 1.45 6.03 5.42
C ILE A 23 0.06 5.39 5.30
N TYR A 24 -0.96 6.21 5.07
CA TYR A 24 -2.28 5.71 4.73
C TYR A 24 -2.89 6.47 3.57
N VAL A 25 -3.81 5.80 2.87
CA VAL A 25 -4.63 6.39 1.81
C VAL A 25 -6.07 5.90 1.94
N ILE A 26 -7.00 6.76 1.54
CA ILE A 26 -8.42 6.45 1.38
C ILE A 26 -8.67 6.18 -0.10
N GLU A 27 -9.05 4.95 -0.42
CA GLU A 27 -9.44 4.52 -1.77
C GLU A 27 -10.97 4.45 -1.84
N PHE A 28 -11.54 5.13 -2.83
CA PHE A 28 -12.95 5.04 -3.16
C PHE A 28 -13.13 4.02 -4.29
N GLN A 29 -13.68 2.86 -3.95
CA GLN A 29 -14.00 1.85 -4.95
C GLN A 29 -15.29 2.25 -5.68
N LYS A 30 -15.41 1.90 -6.97
CA LYS A 30 -16.63 2.15 -7.77
C LYS A 30 -17.91 1.54 -7.17
N ARG A 31 -17.78 0.59 -6.24
CA ARG A 31 -18.88 -0.05 -5.52
C ARG A 31 -18.48 -0.21 -4.06
N GLY A 32 -19.12 0.53 -3.15
CA GLY A 32 -18.95 0.35 -1.71
C GLY A 32 -18.59 1.62 -0.95
N LEU A 33 -18.36 1.43 0.35
CA LEU A 33 -17.86 2.46 1.26
C LEU A 33 -16.37 2.70 1.03
N PRO A 34 -15.79 3.84 1.45
CA PRO A 34 -14.36 4.09 1.34
C PRO A 34 -13.53 3.02 2.06
N HIS A 35 -12.41 2.63 1.45
CA HIS A 35 -11.43 1.71 2.00
C HIS A 35 -10.22 2.50 2.49
N CYS A 36 -9.64 2.10 3.60
CA CYS A 36 -8.37 2.66 4.06
C CYS A 36 -7.27 1.61 3.93
N HIS A 37 -6.20 1.96 3.22
CA HIS A 37 -4.97 1.19 3.18
C HIS A 37 -3.96 1.87 4.10
N ILE A 38 -3.44 1.12 5.08
CA ILE A 38 -2.45 1.61 6.05
C ILE A 38 -1.21 0.73 5.94
N LEU A 39 -0.04 1.34 5.81
CA LEU A 39 1.25 0.68 5.91
C LEU A 39 1.98 1.20 7.13
N LEU A 40 2.48 0.27 7.95
CA LEU A 40 3.27 0.56 9.14
C LEU A 40 4.67 -0.03 8.96
N THR A 41 5.68 0.78 9.23
CA THR A 41 7.06 0.34 9.43
C THR A 41 7.31 0.29 10.93
N LEU A 42 7.64 -0.89 11.43
CA LEU A 42 7.96 -1.10 12.84
C LEU A 42 9.46 -0.90 13.09
N ASP A 43 9.80 -0.45 14.30
CA ASP A 43 11.19 -0.38 14.74
C ASP A 43 11.83 -1.77 14.80
N SER A 44 13.17 -1.81 14.85
CA SER A 44 13.92 -3.07 14.76
C SER A 44 13.59 -4.08 15.84
N SER A 45 13.21 -3.64 17.05
CA SER A 45 12.81 -4.50 18.17
C SER A 45 11.36 -4.98 18.07
N SER A 46 10.47 -4.22 17.44
CA SER A 46 9.06 -4.59 17.23
C SER A 46 8.81 -5.38 15.94
N LYS A 47 9.79 -5.53 15.04
CA LYS A 47 9.59 -6.29 13.80
C LYS A 47 9.16 -7.73 14.08
N ILE A 48 8.03 -8.10 13.49
CA ILE A 48 7.46 -9.44 13.56
C ILE A 48 8.22 -10.34 12.57
N ARG A 49 9.25 -11.03 13.06
CA ARG A 49 10.14 -11.88 12.24
C ARG A 49 9.86 -13.38 12.37
N THR A 50 9.24 -13.82 13.46
CA THR A 50 9.05 -15.26 13.76
C THR A 50 7.61 -15.70 13.51
N LYS A 51 7.42 -16.99 13.24
CA LYS A 51 6.09 -17.63 13.11
C LYS A 51 5.20 -17.35 14.33
N ASP A 52 5.74 -17.53 15.54
CA ASP A 52 5.00 -17.24 16.78
C ASP A 52 4.62 -15.77 16.92
N GLY A 53 5.52 -14.87 16.49
CA GLY A 53 5.23 -13.45 16.41
C GLY A 53 4.07 -13.15 15.45
N MET A 54 4.05 -13.81 14.28
CA MET A 54 2.97 -13.67 13.31
C MET A 54 1.66 -14.17 13.89
N ASP A 55 1.64 -15.38 14.45
CA ASP A 55 0.44 -16.01 15.02
C ASP A 55 -0.10 -15.25 16.25
N LYS A 56 0.76 -14.53 16.98
CA LYS A 56 0.34 -13.65 18.08
C LYS A 56 -0.50 -12.47 17.59
N PHE A 57 -0.19 -11.92 16.42
CA PHE A 57 -0.82 -10.70 15.92
C PHE A 57 -1.85 -10.94 14.82
N VAL A 58 -1.73 -12.02 14.06
CA VAL A 58 -2.55 -12.32 12.90
C VAL A 58 -3.12 -13.73 13.02
N GLY A 59 -4.44 -13.82 13.05
CA GLY A 59 -5.18 -15.07 12.92
C GLY A 59 -5.76 -15.21 11.52
N ALA A 60 -5.78 -16.42 11.00
CA ALA A 60 -6.47 -16.78 9.75
C ALA A 60 -7.44 -17.96 9.96
N GLU A 61 -7.90 -18.15 11.20
CA GLU A 61 -8.78 -19.23 11.63
C GLU A 61 -10.05 -18.67 12.28
N LEU A 62 -11.13 -19.47 12.26
CA LEU A 62 -12.31 -19.24 13.07
C LEU A 62 -11.93 -19.33 14.56
N PRO A 63 -12.27 -18.32 15.38
CA PRO A 63 -12.09 -18.39 16.83
C PRO A 63 -12.87 -19.57 17.42
N ASN A 64 -12.40 -20.13 18.53
CA ASN A 64 -13.20 -21.11 19.26
C ASN A 64 -14.45 -20.43 19.86
N ILE A 65 -15.64 -20.88 19.45
CA ILE A 65 -16.93 -20.31 19.88
C ILE A 65 -17.15 -20.41 21.39
N ASN A 66 -16.64 -21.47 22.02
CA ASN A 66 -16.77 -21.71 23.47
C ASN A 66 -15.80 -20.84 24.28
N VAL A 67 -14.71 -20.38 23.68
CA VAL A 67 -13.72 -19.51 24.33
C VAL A 67 -14.06 -18.03 24.13
N ASN A 68 -14.44 -17.63 22.91
CA ASN A 68 -14.70 -16.24 22.58
C ASN A 68 -15.80 -16.10 21.53
N ARG A 69 -17.04 -16.32 21.97
CA ARG A 69 -18.26 -16.22 21.16
C ARG A 69 -18.40 -14.87 20.44
N ARG A 70 -17.98 -13.77 21.09
CA ARG A 70 -18.04 -12.42 20.49
C ARG A 70 -17.12 -12.32 19.28
N LEU A 71 -15.85 -12.71 19.42
CA LEU A 71 -14.91 -12.66 18.29
C LEU A 71 -15.35 -13.63 17.18
N PHE A 72 -15.84 -14.82 17.53
CA PHE A 72 -16.37 -15.76 16.55
C PHE A 72 -17.51 -15.15 15.71
N GLY A 73 -18.47 -14.47 16.34
CA GLY A 73 -19.55 -13.78 15.63
C GLY A 73 -19.05 -12.65 14.73
N ILE A 74 -18.00 -11.94 15.14
CA ILE A 74 -17.38 -10.87 14.32
C ILE A 74 -16.64 -11.47 13.14
N VAL A 75 -15.82 -12.50 13.35
CA VAL A 75 -15.03 -13.14 12.28
C VAL A 75 -15.95 -13.78 11.24
N THR A 76 -16.98 -14.50 11.66
CA THR A 76 -17.96 -15.11 10.74
C THR A 76 -18.75 -14.07 9.94
N LYS A 77 -19.01 -12.89 10.52
CA LYS A 77 -19.71 -11.79 9.84
C LYS A 77 -18.82 -10.97 8.93
N CYS A 78 -17.58 -10.68 9.35
CA CYS A 78 -16.76 -9.62 8.76
C CYS A 78 -15.43 -10.09 8.18
N MET A 79 -14.95 -11.30 8.50
CA MET A 79 -13.63 -11.78 8.06
C MET A 79 -13.74 -13.05 7.20
N VAL A 80 -14.93 -13.43 6.76
CA VAL A 80 -15.13 -14.53 5.82
C VAL A 80 -15.02 -13.98 4.41
N HIS A 81 -14.08 -14.51 3.62
CA HIS A 81 -14.10 -14.30 2.19
C HIS A 81 -15.37 -14.93 1.63
N GLY A 82 -16.16 -14.16 0.88
CA GLY A 82 -17.40 -14.65 0.29
C GLY A 82 -17.15 -15.92 -0.53
N PRO A 83 -18.10 -16.88 -0.55
CA PRO A 83 -17.97 -18.05 -1.40
C PRO A 83 -17.71 -17.60 -2.83
N CYS A 84 -16.74 -18.23 -3.47
CA CYS A 84 -16.34 -17.94 -4.84
C CYS A 84 -15.86 -19.25 -5.49
N GLY A 85 -15.29 -19.15 -6.69
CA GLY A 85 -14.88 -20.35 -7.44
C GLY A 85 -16.10 -21.08 -7.96
N ILE A 86 -16.09 -22.41 -7.84
CA ILE A 86 -17.17 -23.28 -8.30
C ILE A 86 -18.51 -22.94 -7.61
N ILE A 87 -18.47 -22.50 -6.34
CA ILE A 87 -19.67 -22.17 -5.57
C ILE A 87 -20.37 -20.93 -6.14
N ILE A 88 -19.60 -19.88 -6.47
CA ILE A 88 -20.11 -18.64 -7.05
C ILE A 88 -19.14 -18.18 -8.15
N PRO A 89 -19.30 -18.69 -9.40
CA PRO A 89 -18.39 -18.39 -10.49
C PRO A 89 -18.38 -16.92 -10.90
N ASN A 90 -19.49 -16.22 -10.67
CA ASN A 90 -19.68 -14.81 -11.00
C ASN A 90 -19.34 -13.87 -9.84
N ALA A 91 -18.68 -14.35 -8.77
CA ALA A 91 -18.31 -13.51 -7.65
C ALA A 91 -17.33 -12.40 -8.11
N PRO A 92 -17.40 -11.17 -7.56
CA PRO A 92 -16.57 -10.03 -8.02
C PRO A 92 -15.05 -10.28 -7.96
N CYS A 93 -14.61 -11.23 -7.14
CA CYS A 93 -13.21 -11.61 -7.00
C CYS A 93 -12.73 -12.56 -8.11
N MET A 94 -13.62 -13.16 -8.89
CA MET A 94 -13.30 -14.13 -9.93
C MET A 94 -12.69 -13.45 -11.15
N LYS A 95 -11.57 -13.98 -11.63
CA LYS A 95 -10.89 -13.55 -12.85
C LYS A 95 -10.39 -14.80 -13.57
N ASN A 96 -10.74 -14.96 -14.84
CA ASN A 96 -10.32 -16.09 -15.67
C ASN A 96 -10.62 -17.46 -15.03
N GLY A 97 -11.78 -17.61 -14.40
CA GLY A 97 -12.19 -18.87 -13.75
C GLY A 97 -11.58 -19.11 -12.35
N GLU A 98 -10.66 -18.27 -11.89
CA GLU A 98 -10.02 -18.40 -10.58
C GLU A 98 -10.30 -17.20 -9.67
N CYS A 99 -10.28 -17.42 -8.36
CA CYS A 99 -10.35 -16.31 -7.42
C CYS A 99 -9.04 -15.50 -7.48
N SER A 100 -9.13 -14.20 -7.79
CA SER A 100 -7.97 -13.30 -7.81
C SER A 100 -7.26 -13.13 -6.45
N LYS A 101 -7.91 -13.58 -5.36
CA LYS A 101 -7.36 -13.62 -4.00
C LYS A 101 -6.91 -15.03 -3.59
N GLN A 102 -7.05 -16.01 -4.49
CA GLN A 102 -6.69 -17.42 -4.32
C GLN A 102 -7.42 -18.08 -3.14
N PHE A 103 -8.73 -17.85 -3.05
CA PHE A 103 -9.60 -18.59 -2.14
C PHE A 103 -10.28 -19.75 -2.89
N PRO A 104 -10.55 -20.89 -2.21
CA PRO A 104 -10.17 -21.19 -0.82
C PRO A 104 -8.64 -21.35 -0.65
N LYS A 105 -8.10 -20.94 0.50
CA LYS A 105 -6.68 -21.13 0.84
C LYS A 105 -6.41 -22.59 1.22
N ALA A 106 -5.15 -23.04 1.14
CA ALA A 106 -4.78 -24.36 1.63
C ALA A 106 -4.88 -24.44 3.16
N LEU A 107 -5.25 -25.61 3.68
CA LEU A 107 -5.13 -25.93 5.11
C LEU A 107 -3.66 -26.11 5.48
N ARG A 108 -3.28 -25.66 6.67
CA ARG A 108 -1.91 -25.71 7.21
C ARG A 108 -1.94 -25.81 8.73
N GLU A 109 -1.17 -26.73 9.29
CA GLU A 109 -1.06 -26.89 10.74
C GLU A 109 -0.24 -25.79 11.41
N GLU A 110 0.68 -25.17 10.68
CA GLU A 110 1.57 -24.12 11.16
C GLU A 110 1.71 -22.99 10.14
N THR A 111 2.11 -21.81 10.62
CA THR A 111 2.47 -20.69 9.75
C THR A 111 3.82 -20.95 9.10
N GLU A 112 3.92 -20.70 7.80
CA GLU A 112 5.16 -20.82 7.04
C GLU A 112 5.62 -19.46 6.53
N GLU A 113 6.92 -19.22 6.61
CA GLU A 113 7.53 -18.03 6.02
C GLU A 113 7.49 -18.14 4.50
N ASN A 114 7.29 -17.01 3.84
CA ASN A 114 7.29 -16.94 2.39
C ASN A 114 8.24 -15.83 1.93
N VAL A 115 9.43 -16.23 1.47
CA VAL A 115 10.50 -15.33 1.02
C VAL A 115 10.01 -14.35 -0.06
N ASN A 116 9.02 -14.75 -0.87
CA ASN A 116 8.50 -13.96 -1.99
C ASN A 116 7.08 -13.40 -1.75
N GLY A 117 6.54 -13.53 -0.54
CA GLY A 117 5.11 -13.28 -0.30
C GLY A 117 4.77 -12.78 1.10
N TYR A 118 3.47 -12.79 1.39
CA TYR A 118 2.97 -12.78 2.75
C TYR A 118 3.20 -14.17 3.35
N PRO A 119 3.37 -14.28 4.68
CA PRO A 119 3.36 -15.57 5.36
C PRO A 119 2.16 -16.40 4.95
N VAL A 120 2.38 -17.71 4.83
CA VAL A 120 1.27 -18.65 4.66
C VAL A 120 0.78 -18.96 6.06
N TYR A 121 -0.26 -18.25 6.51
CA TYR A 121 -0.77 -18.41 7.87
C TYR A 121 -1.37 -19.79 8.11
N LYS A 122 -1.22 -20.24 9.35
CA LYS A 122 -1.88 -21.42 9.92
C LYS A 122 -3.39 -21.39 9.70
N ARG A 123 -3.92 -22.51 9.20
CA ARG A 123 -5.32 -22.78 8.88
C ARG A 123 -5.62 -24.25 9.13
N ARG A 124 -5.83 -24.64 10.38
CA ARG A 124 -6.04 -26.05 10.75
C ARG A 124 -7.37 -26.57 10.24
N CYS A 125 -7.40 -27.87 9.96
CA CYS A 125 -8.65 -28.54 9.59
C CYS A 125 -9.62 -28.51 10.78
N ILE A 126 -10.88 -28.14 10.50
CA ILE A 126 -11.97 -28.13 11.47
C ILE A 126 -13.25 -28.60 10.78
N GLU A 127 -14.22 -29.03 11.57
CA GLU A 127 -15.58 -29.22 11.09
C GLU A 127 -16.13 -27.91 10.51
N PRO A 128 -16.67 -27.91 9.28
CA PRO A 128 -17.23 -26.73 8.66
C PRO A 128 -18.37 -26.13 9.48
N VAL A 129 -18.37 -24.81 9.61
CA VAL A 129 -19.40 -24.04 10.31
C VAL A 129 -20.36 -23.44 9.29
N ARG A 130 -21.67 -23.50 9.58
CA ARG A 130 -22.69 -22.82 8.78
C ARG A 130 -22.64 -21.31 9.02
N VAL A 131 -22.37 -20.55 7.96
CA VAL A 131 -22.44 -19.08 7.93
C VAL A 131 -23.38 -18.67 6.81
N GLY A 132 -24.57 -18.18 7.20
CA GLY A 132 -25.65 -17.92 6.26
C GLY A 132 -26.10 -19.21 5.56
N LYS A 133 -26.04 -19.21 4.22
CA LYS A 133 -26.43 -20.35 3.37
C LYS A 133 -25.28 -21.31 3.06
N HIS A 134 -24.07 -21.03 3.54
CA HIS A 134 -22.86 -21.74 3.14
C HIS A 134 -22.18 -22.40 4.35
N CYS A 135 -21.54 -23.55 4.12
CA CYS A 135 -20.63 -24.14 5.08
C CYS A 135 -19.21 -23.65 4.76
N ILE A 136 -18.56 -23.06 5.77
CA ILE A 136 -17.21 -22.51 5.64
C ILE A 136 -16.29 -23.13 6.67
N ASP A 137 -15.00 -23.16 6.37
CA ASP A 137 -13.94 -23.56 7.27
C ASP A 137 -12.80 -22.52 7.24
N ASN A 138 -11.67 -22.86 7.87
CA ASN A 138 -10.51 -21.98 7.95
C ASN A 138 -9.90 -21.60 6.60
N ARG A 139 -10.24 -22.26 5.49
CA ARG A 139 -9.75 -21.90 4.15
C ARG A 139 -10.32 -20.59 3.63
N TRP A 140 -11.45 -20.15 4.19
CA TRP A 140 -12.19 -18.96 3.75
C TRP A 140 -11.93 -17.72 4.60
N ILE A 141 -11.16 -17.84 5.68
CA ILE A 141 -10.97 -16.73 6.62
C ILE A 141 -9.90 -15.76 6.10
N VAL A 142 -10.24 -14.49 6.01
CA VAL A 142 -9.31 -13.40 5.70
C VAL A 142 -8.44 -13.14 6.94
N PRO A 143 -7.10 -13.00 6.81
CA PRO A 143 -6.23 -12.70 7.94
C PRO A 143 -6.68 -11.46 8.73
N TYR A 144 -6.70 -11.55 10.05
CA TYR A 144 -7.20 -10.49 10.92
C TYR A 144 -6.41 -10.42 12.22
N ASN A 145 -6.43 -9.25 12.87
CA ASN A 145 -5.98 -9.14 14.25
C ASN A 145 -7.18 -9.28 15.20
N PRO A 146 -7.19 -10.29 16.12
CA PRO A 146 -8.30 -10.52 17.04
C PRO A 146 -8.72 -9.31 17.87
N TRP A 147 -7.77 -8.49 18.30
CA TRP A 147 -8.04 -7.32 19.12
C TRP A 147 -8.70 -6.20 18.30
N LEU A 148 -8.15 -5.87 17.12
CA LEU A 148 -8.72 -4.88 16.21
C LEU A 148 -10.12 -5.28 15.77
N SER A 149 -10.33 -6.55 15.39
CA SER A 149 -11.66 -7.04 15.00
C SER A 149 -12.67 -6.88 16.14
N LYS A 150 -12.32 -7.22 17.39
CA LYS A 150 -13.21 -7.04 18.55
C LYS A 150 -13.53 -5.58 18.83
N LYS A 151 -12.53 -4.69 18.75
CA LYS A 151 -12.68 -3.26 19.05
C LYS A 151 -13.54 -2.55 18.02
N TYR A 152 -13.31 -2.79 16.73
CA TYR A 152 -13.97 -2.02 15.66
C TYR A 152 -15.23 -2.66 15.08
N ASN A 153 -15.41 -3.98 15.29
CA ASN A 153 -16.51 -4.77 14.73
C ASN A 153 -16.66 -4.50 13.22
N ALA A 154 -15.55 -4.66 12.49
CA ALA A 154 -15.42 -4.29 11.08
C ALA A 154 -14.50 -5.28 10.35
N HIS A 155 -14.57 -5.29 9.02
CA HIS A 155 -13.65 -6.04 8.17
C HIS A 155 -12.29 -5.32 8.15
N ILE A 156 -11.30 -5.86 8.87
CA ILE A 156 -9.92 -5.32 8.93
C ILE A 156 -8.95 -6.45 8.56
N ASN A 157 -8.49 -6.45 7.31
CA ASN A 157 -7.45 -7.38 6.87
C ASN A 157 -6.08 -6.93 7.39
N VAL A 158 -5.36 -7.81 8.07
CA VAL A 158 -4.02 -7.52 8.61
C VAL A 158 -3.04 -8.53 8.04
N GLU A 159 -1.97 -8.01 7.44
CA GLU A 159 -0.95 -8.81 6.76
C GLU A 159 0.44 -8.42 7.24
N VAL A 160 1.28 -9.40 7.60
CA VAL A 160 2.70 -9.19 7.89
C VAL A 160 3.48 -9.19 6.59
N CYS A 161 4.17 -8.10 6.28
CA CYS A 161 4.92 -7.95 5.04
C CYS A 161 6.43 -7.98 5.28
N ALA A 162 7.08 -9.10 4.96
CA ALA A 162 8.53 -9.26 5.12
C ALA A 162 9.34 -9.01 3.82
N SER A 163 8.69 -9.04 2.64
CA SER A 163 9.40 -8.97 1.34
C SER A 163 9.24 -7.63 0.61
N VAL A 164 10.34 -7.16 -0.01
CA VAL A 164 10.38 -5.92 -0.80
C VAL A 164 9.37 -5.92 -1.96
N LYS A 165 9.12 -7.08 -2.58
CA LYS A 165 8.15 -7.24 -3.68
C LYS A 165 6.72 -6.85 -3.25
N ARG A 166 6.33 -7.16 -2.01
CA ARG A 166 5.00 -6.86 -1.49
C ARG A 166 4.88 -5.44 -0.95
N VAL A 167 5.97 -4.89 -0.40
CA VAL A 167 6.05 -3.45 -0.08
C VAL A 167 5.75 -2.61 -1.32
N LYS A 168 6.37 -2.91 -2.47
CA LYS A 168 6.06 -2.24 -3.76
C LYS A 168 4.58 -2.33 -4.13
N TYR A 169 3.97 -3.50 -3.95
CA TYR A 169 2.55 -3.70 -4.24
C TYR A 169 1.63 -2.94 -3.29
N LEU A 170 2.00 -2.77 -2.02
CA LEU A 170 1.22 -1.97 -1.09
C LEU A 170 1.35 -0.48 -1.40
N TYR A 171 2.56 -0.02 -1.76
CA TYR A 171 2.78 1.33 -2.27
C TYR A 171 2.00 1.62 -3.55
N LYS A 172 1.72 0.60 -4.38
CA LYS A 172 0.80 0.78 -5.51
C LYS A 172 -0.55 1.32 -5.05
N TYR A 173 -1.14 0.83 -3.96
CA TYR A 173 -2.43 1.33 -3.48
C TYR A 173 -2.31 2.73 -2.89
N VAL A 174 -1.22 2.99 -2.18
CA VAL A 174 -0.90 4.31 -1.61
C VAL A 174 -0.74 5.39 -2.69
N TYR A 175 -0.10 5.04 -3.80
CA TYR A 175 0.18 5.96 -4.90
C TYR A 175 -0.69 5.71 -6.13
N LYS A 176 -1.77 4.91 -6.00
CA LYS A 176 -2.68 4.68 -7.12
C LYS A 176 -3.37 6.01 -7.41
N GLY A 177 -3.19 6.51 -8.63
CA GLY A 177 -3.93 7.67 -9.12
C GLY A 177 -5.43 7.41 -9.14
N HIS A 178 -6.18 8.48 -9.38
CA HIS A 178 -7.63 8.40 -9.49
C HIS A 178 -8.05 7.69 -10.77
N ASP A 179 -9.21 7.05 -10.74
CA ASP A 179 -9.80 6.48 -11.95
C ASP A 179 -10.09 7.64 -12.92
N ALA A 180 -9.47 7.59 -14.10
CA ALA A 180 -9.70 8.53 -15.19
C ALA A 180 -10.36 7.80 -16.35
N ALA A 181 -11.22 8.52 -17.08
CA ALA A 181 -11.77 8.10 -18.35
C ALA A 181 -11.30 9.09 -19.42
N SER A 182 -10.74 8.58 -20.50
CA SER A 182 -10.46 9.38 -21.69
C SER A 182 -11.71 9.37 -22.57
N ILE A 183 -12.25 10.55 -22.87
CA ILE A 183 -13.46 10.74 -23.67
C ILE A 183 -13.06 11.37 -24.99
N THR A 184 -13.31 10.69 -26.11
CA THR A 184 -13.10 11.25 -27.44
C THR A 184 -14.35 11.99 -27.90
N LEU A 185 -14.21 13.29 -28.22
CA LEU A 185 -15.26 14.08 -28.85
C LEU A 185 -15.16 13.89 -30.36
N LYS A 186 -16.23 13.41 -31.01
CA LYS A 186 -16.33 13.33 -32.47
C LYS A 186 -17.16 14.50 -32.97
N ASN A 187 -16.56 15.35 -33.81
CA ASN A 187 -17.29 16.28 -34.66
C ASN A 187 -17.45 15.61 -36.03
N ASP A 188 -18.70 15.37 -36.45
CA ASP A 188 -19.00 14.64 -37.71
C ASP A 188 -18.68 15.46 -38.98
N ASP A 189 -18.29 16.73 -38.86
CA ASP A 189 -18.21 17.68 -39.98
C ASP A 189 -16.79 18.13 -40.41
N SER A 190 -15.70 17.55 -39.87
CA SER A 190 -14.34 17.96 -40.26
C SER A 190 -13.39 16.80 -40.57
N VAL A 191 -12.80 16.82 -41.77
CA VAL A 191 -11.78 15.87 -42.27
C VAL A 191 -10.42 16.05 -41.56
N ASN A 192 -10.28 17.04 -40.68
CA ASN A 192 -9.06 17.29 -39.92
C ASN A 192 -9.10 16.55 -38.58
N HIS A 193 -8.67 15.29 -38.58
CA HIS A 193 -8.68 14.42 -37.40
C HIS A 193 -7.42 14.64 -36.55
N ASP A 194 -7.49 15.57 -35.59
CA ASP A 194 -6.45 15.72 -34.57
C ASP A 194 -6.80 14.83 -33.37
N GLU A 195 -6.14 13.68 -33.25
CA GLU A 195 -6.34 12.73 -32.15
C GLU A 195 -6.01 13.33 -30.77
N ILE A 196 -5.12 14.34 -30.71
CA ILE A 196 -4.65 14.94 -29.46
C ILE A 196 -5.60 16.03 -28.98
N LEU A 197 -6.18 16.83 -29.88
CA LEU A 197 -7.09 17.91 -29.51
C LEU A 197 -8.51 17.45 -29.14
N ASN A 198 -8.87 16.21 -29.48
CA ASN A 198 -10.22 15.69 -29.34
C ASN A 198 -10.43 14.74 -28.16
N PHE A 199 -9.50 14.66 -27.20
CA PHE A 199 -9.70 13.88 -25.97
C PHE A 199 -9.84 14.76 -24.73
N LEU A 200 -10.80 14.41 -23.87
CA LEU A 200 -10.96 14.94 -22.52
C LEU A 200 -10.61 13.85 -21.51
N ASP A 201 -9.58 14.09 -20.69
CA ASP A 201 -9.32 13.26 -19.52
C ASP A 201 -10.23 13.68 -18.37
N GLY A 202 -11.33 12.95 -18.22
CA GLY A 202 -12.30 13.13 -17.16
C GLY A 202 -11.93 12.30 -15.93
N ARG A 203 -11.74 12.96 -14.79
CA ARG A 203 -11.60 12.27 -13.50
C ARG A 203 -12.95 11.77 -13.00
N TYR A 204 -13.05 10.48 -12.69
CA TYR A 204 -14.22 9.95 -12.00
C TYR A 204 -14.17 10.32 -10.51
N VAL A 205 -15.26 10.90 -9.99
CA VAL A 205 -15.47 11.19 -8.57
C VAL A 205 -16.78 10.56 -8.14
N SER A 206 -16.69 9.62 -7.20
CA SER A 206 -17.88 8.96 -6.65
C SER A 206 -18.63 9.88 -5.67
N ALA A 207 -19.92 9.64 -5.43
CA ALA A 207 -20.67 10.41 -4.43
C ALA A 207 -20.05 10.35 -3.01
N PRO A 208 -19.56 9.19 -2.52
CA PRO A 208 -18.83 9.14 -1.25
C PRO A 208 -17.53 9.95 -1.26
N GLU A 209 -16.80 9.97 -2.38
CA GLU A 209 -15.58 10.79 -2.51
C GLU A 209 -15.91 12.29 -2.49
N ALA A 210 -16.95 12.70 -3.22
CA ALA A 210 -17.42 14.08 -3.23
C ALA A 210 -17.79 14.54 -1.81
N MET A 211 -18.56 13.74 -1.07
CA MET A 211 -18.92 14.05 0.31
C MET A 211 -17.69 14.15 1.23
N TRP A 212 -16.73 13.23 1.08
CA TRP A 212 -15.48 13.24 1.85
C TRP A 212 -14.67 14.50 1.61
N ARG A 213 -14.60 14.96 0.35
CA ARG A 213 -13.92 16.21 -0.05
C ARG A 213 -14.64 17.45 0.47
N LEU A 214 -15.98 17.50 0.33
CA LEU A 214 -16.80 18.61 0.85
C LEU A 214 -16.69 18.72 2.38
N SER A 215 -16.46 17.60 3.06
CA SER A 215 -16.23 17.56 4.51
C SER A 215 -14.77 17.84 4.92
N GLU A 216 -13.90 18.16 3.96
CA GLU A 216 -12.48 18.45 4.16
C GLU A 216 -11.69 17.33 4.88
N PHE A 217 -12.15 16.08 4.74
CA PHE A 217 -11.47 14.95 5.38
C PHE A 217 -10.19 14.59 4.62
N ILE A 218 -9.11 14.37 5.39
CA ILE A 218 -7.79 13.99 4.86
C ILE A 218 -7.89 12.65 4.10
N MET A 219 -7.54 12.65 2.81
CA MET A 219 -7.57 11.46 1.97
C MET A 219 -6.32 10.57 2.13
N SER A 220 -5.22 11.14 2.60
CA SER A 220 -3.97 10.42 2.82
C SER A 220 -3.09 11.19 3.79
N ASP A 221 -2.34 10.49 4.61
CA ASP A 221 -1.32 11.09 5.47
C ASP A 221 -0.08 10.20 5.53
N LYS A 222 1.05 10.80 5.88
CA LYS A 222 2.32 10.11 6.06
C LYS A 222 3.13 10.79 7.16
N SER A 223 3.73 9.97 8.01
CA SER A 223 4.64 10.43 9.05
C SER A 223 5.89 11.16 8.54
N HIS A 224 6.37 10.84 7.33
CA HIS A 224 7.64 11.32 6.81
C HIS A 224 7.53 11.80 5.37
N THR A 225 8.32 12.82 5.03
CA THR A 225 8.52 13.25 3.64
C THR A 225 9.40 12.25 2.91
N VAL A 226 8.85 11.64 1.86
CA VAL A 226 9.61 10.76 0.95
C VAL A 226 10.23 11.61 -0.15
N ILE A 227 11.55 11.51 -0.30
CA ILE A 227 12.31 12.18 -1.36
C ILE A 227 12.89 11.09 -2.26
N ARG A 228 12.68 11.22 -3.58
CA ARG A 228 13.29 10.32 -4.56
C ARG A 228 14.64 10.86 -4.96
N PHE A 229 15.68 10.06 -4.77
CA PHE A 229 17.02 10.39 -5.22
C PHE A 229 17.19 10.10 -6.69
N ALA A 230 17.92 11.00 -7.37
CA ALA A 230 18.39 10.75 -8.72
C ALA A 230 19.28 9.50 -8.70
N VAL A 231 19.02 8.58 -9.62
CA VAL A 231 19.85 7.41 -9.89
C VAL A 231 19.82 7.22 -11.39
N ASN A 232 21.00 7.25 -12.01
CA ASN A 232 21.19 7.03 -13.44
C ASN A 232 22.58 6.43 -13.69
N LEU A 233 22.73 5.78 -14.85
CA LEU A 233 24.03 5.36 -15.35
C LEU A 233 24.82 6.57 -15.85
N PRO A 234 26.15 6.44 -16.04
CA PRO A 234 26.95 7.46 -16.71
C PRO A 234 26.29 7.90 -18.02
N GLU A 235 26.19 9.21 -18.22
CA GLU A 235 25.61 9.84 -19.42
C GLU A 235 24.10 9.54 -19.68
N GLN A 236 23.41 8.85 -18.77
CA GLN A 236 21.98 8.55 -18.86
C GLN A 236 21.12 9.38 -17.90
N GLN A 237 21.55 10.60 -17.59
CA GLN A 237 20.80 11.50 -16.72
C GLN A 237 19.46 11.86 -17.37
N THR A 238 18.36 11.60 -16.65
CA THR A 238 17.03 12.01 -17.11
C THR A 238 16.88 13.53 -16.98
N ILE A 239 16.61 14.20 -18.10
CA ILE A 239 16.37 15.64 -18.18
C ILE A 239 14.91 15.85 -18.59
N PHE A 240 14.19 16.66 -17.83
CA PHE A 240 12.82 17.06 -18.17
C PHE A 240 12.84 18.43 -18.85
N PHE A 241 12.16 18.53 -20.00
CA PHE A 241 12.06 19.76 -20.78
C PHE A 241 10.60 20.00 -21.19
N LYS A 242 10.29 21.25 -21.52
CA LYS A 242 9.08 21.59 -22.27
C LYS A 242 9.43 21.57 -23.76
N GLU A 243 8.49 21.17 -24.59
CA GLU A 243 8.65 21.18 -26.04
C GLU A 243 9.14 22.55 -26.52
N GLY A 244 10.18 22.56 -27.35
CA GLY A 244 10.86 23.77 -27.84
C GLY A 244 11.89 24.37 -26.87
N GLN A 245 12.12 23.77 -25.70
CA GLN A 245 13.13 24.18 -24.71
C GLN A 245 14.18 23.08 -24.43
N GLU A 246 14.44 22.22 -25.41
CA GLU A 246 15.35 21.08 -25.30
C GLU A 246 16.77 21.54 -24.94
N ASN A 247 17.32 22.47 -25.73
CA ASN A 247 18.68 22.97 -25.55
C ASN A 247 18.87 23.67 -24.20
N GLU A 248 17.91 24.51 -23.79
CA GLU A 248 17.96 25.16 -22.48
C GLU A 248 17.91 24.15 -21.33
N ALA A 249 17.16 23.05 -21.49
CA ALA A 249 17.08 22.02 -20.46
C ALA A 249 18.40 21.26 -20.32
N VAL A 250 19.09 21.00 -21.42
CA VAL A 250 20.45 20.43 -21.44
C VAL A 250 21.44 21.38 -20.77
N GLU A 251 21.41 22.67 -21.09
CA GLU A 251 22.25 23.68 -20.43
C GLU A 251 21.96 23.79 -18.92
N ARG A 252 20.68 23.80 -18.51
CA ARG A 252 20.34 23.81 -17.08
C ARG A 252 20.85 22.56 -16.36
N ALA A 253 20.78 21.39 -17.02
CA ALA A 253 21.23 20.13 -16.47
C ALA A 253 22.77 20.01 -16.38
N SER A 254 23.51 20.75 -17.22
CA SER A 254 24.97 20.81 -17.14
C SER A 254 25.45 21.71 -15.99
N ILE A 255 24.66 22.73 -15.63
CA ILE A 255 24.98 23.65 -14.53
C ILE A 255 24.56 23.08 -13.17
N LYS A 256 23.37 22.48 -13.08
CA LYS A 256 22.78 22.03 -11.81
C LYS A 256 23.10 20.59 -11.51
N ASP A 257 23.56 20.34 -10.30
CA ASP A 257 23.77 18.97 -9.85
C ASP A 257 22.46 18.29 -9.44
N THR A 258 22.37 17.01 -9.78
CA THR A 258 21.39 16.11 -9.17
C THR A 258 21.87 15.72 -7.78
N THR A 259 20.99 15.10 -6.98
CA THR A 259 21.40 14.53 -5.69
C THR A 259 22.57 13.54 -5.84
N LEU A 260 22.65 12.83 -6.97
CA LEU A 260 23.70 11.83 -7.24
C LEU A 260 25.02 12.48 -7.64
N THR A 261 24.99 13.40 -8.61
CA THR A 261 26.21 14.07 -9.07
C THR A 261 26.78 14.98 -7.99
N ALA A 262 25.93 15.61 -7.17
CA ALA A 262 26.35 16.33 -5.98
C ALA A 262 27.00 15.40 -4.94
N TRP A 263 26.52 14.16 -4.80
CA TRP A 263 27.12 13.19 -3.89
C TRP A 263 28.50 12.76 -4.39
N PHE A 264 28.68 12.54 -5.69
CA PHE A 264 30.02 12.30 -6.24
C PHE A 264 30.97 13.47 -5.99
N LYS A 265 30.50 14.71 -6.20
CA LYS A 265 31.30 15.92 -5.91
C LYS A 265 31.61 16.06 -4.42
N LEU A 266 30.67 15.74 -3.53
CA LEU A 266 30.90 15.73 -2.08
C LEU A 266 32.02 14.75 -1.71
N ASN A 267 32.02 13.55 -2.28
CA ASN A 267 33.07 12.55 -2.05
C ASN A 267 34.45 12.98 -2.61
N LEU A 268 34.55 14.02 -3.43
CA LEU A 268 35.87 14.54 -3.83
C LEU A 268 36.45 15.53 -2.82
N ILE A 269 35.62 16.10 -1.94
CA ILE A 269 35.99 17.24 -1.08
C ILE A 269 35.90 16.93 0.41
N ASP A 270 35.06 15.98 0.82
CA ASP A 270 34.81 15.65 2.21
C ASP A 270 35.11 14.15 2.44
N GLU A 271 36.19 13.87 3.16
CA GLU A 271 36.61 12.50 3.48
C GLU A 271 35.59 11.76 4.36
N GLU A 272 34.82 12.48 5.18
CA GLU A 272 33.80 11.85 6.02
C GLU A 272 32.63 11.31 5.19
N ALA A 273 32.37 11.91 4.03
CA ALA A 273 31.35 11.42 3.11
C ALA A 273 31.69 10.04 2.51
N HIS A 274 32.97 9.64 2.52
CA HIS A 274 33.41 8.33 2.01
C HIS A 274 32.88 7.17 2.84
N GLU A 275 32.60 7.42 4.12
CA GLU A 275 32.07 6.42 5.07
C GLU A 275 30.58 6.14 4.86
N TYR A 276 29.89 6.91 4.01
CA TYR A 276 28.45 6.83 3.84
C TYR A 276 28.05 6.43 2.43
N TYR A 277 27.19 5.40 2.33
CA TYR A 277 26.51 5.10 1.07
C TYR A 277 25.61 6.27 0.66
N TYR A 278 25.38 6.41 -0.65
CA TYR A 278 24.49 7.45 -1.19
C TYR A 278 23.08 7.45 -0.56
N ALA A 279 22.56 6.28 -0.19
CA ALA A 279 21.27 6.18 0.49
C ALA A 279 21.30 6.71 1.94
N ASP A 280 22.47 6.72 2.58
CA ASP A 280 22.67 7.07 3.98
C ASP A 280 23.19 8.50 4.16
N ILE A 281 23.71 9.13 3.11
CA ILE A 281 24.14 10.54 3.13
C ILE A 281 23.15 11.51 3.80
N PRO A 282 21.80 11.37 3.66
CA PRO A 282 20.86 12.35 4.21
C PRO A 282 20.74 12.31 5.73
N GLN A 283 21.29 11.27 6.37
CA GLN A 283 21.38 11.16 7.82
C GLN A 283 22.40 12.16 8.39
N TYR A 284 23.40 12.54 7.59
CA TYR A 284 24.53 13.39 8.00
C TYR A 284 24.58 14.72 7.23
N TYR A 285 24.02 14.77 6.03
CA TYR A 285 24.00 15.94 5.16
C TYR A 285 22.57 16.33 4.75
N VAL A 286 22.37 17.59 4.40
CA VAL A 286 21.14 18.13 3.79
C VAL A 286 21.46 18.55 2.37
N PHE A 287 20.60 18.18 1.42
CA PHE A 287 20.70 18.67 0.05
C PHE A 287 20.10 20.06 -0.05
N ASP A 288 20.94 21.06 -0.25
CA ASP A 288 20.55 22.43 -0.51
C ASP A 288 20.12 22.57 -1.98
N LYS A 289 18.82 22.66 -2.22
CA LYS A 289 18.26 22.72 -3.59
C LYS A 289 18.69 23.95 -4.38
N PRO A 290 18.77 25.17 -3.81
CA PRO A 290 19.29 26.34 -4.51
C PRO A 290 20.73 26.17 -5.02
N SER A 291 21.66 25.72 -4.17
CA SER A 291 23.06 25.52 -4.58
C SER A 291 23.33 24.18 -5.24
N THR A 292 22.37 23.25 -5.19
CA THR A 292 22.48 21.86 -5.65
C THR A 292 23.64 21.09 -5.00
N LYS A 293 23.90 21.33 -3.72
CA LYS A 293 25.01 20.73 -2.97
C LYS A 293 24.54 20.02 -1.71
N TRP A 294 25.29 19.03 -1.29
CA TRP A 294 25.17 18.46 0.05
C TRP A 294 25.93 19.33 1.04
N GLN A 295 25.26 19.71 2.13
CA GLN A 295 25.83 20.47 3.23
C GLN A 295 25.73 19.65 4.50
N LYS A 296 26.75 19.67 5.34
CA LYS A 296 26.73 18.94 6.61
C LYS A 296 25.62 19.48 7.51
N ARG A 297 24.92 18.57 8.20
CA ARG A 297 23.83 18.89 9.14
C ARG A 297 24.33 19.61 10.38
#